data_AF-A0A7C5DJF1-F1
#
_entry.id   AF-A0A7C5DJF1-F1
#
_cell.length_a   1.000
_cell.length_b   1.000
_cell.length_c   1.000
_cell.angle_alpha   90.00
_cell.angle_beta   90.00
_cell.angle_gamma   90.00
#
_symmetry.space_group_name_H-M   'P 1'
#
loop_
_entity.id
_entity.type
_entity.pdbx_description
1 polymer ?
#
loop_
_entity_poly.entity_id
_entity_poly.type
_entity_poly.pdbx_seq_one_letter_code
_entity_poly.pdbx_strand_id
1 'polypeptide(L)'
;MLTEPLFWILTAASLATASAPALMRSISKTKAIAITAIWAILTGSSAFFFGLLPALATALVSLLLGLLLFALSLVISGIKSMPNQRFEDRKP
;
A
#
# COMPACT_ATOMS: atom_id res chain seq x y z
N MET A 1 15.46 20.09 -16.06
CA MET A 1 14.07 20.34 -15.66
C MET A 1 13.19 19.08 -15.56
N LEU A 2 13.67 17.88 -15.93
CA LEU A 2 12.87 16.63 -15.85
C LEU A 2 12.99 15.85 -14.51
N THR A 3 13.92 16.23 -13.64
CA THR A 3 14.23 15.51 -12.40
C THR A 3 13.10 15.61 -11.38
N GLU A 4 12.51 16.80 -11.21
CA GLU A 4 11.42 17.04 -10.28
C GLU A 4 10.12 16.26 -10.60
N PRO A 5 9.58 16.28 -11.85
CA PRO A 5 8.40 15.47 -12.16
C PRO A 5 8.66 13.97 -12.04
N LEU A 6 9.87 13.50 -12.38
CA LEU A 6 10.23 12.09 -12.25
C LEU A 6 10.25 11.62 -10.78
N PHE A 7 10.71 12.48 -9.86
CA PHE A 7 10.68 12.21 -8.42
C PHE A 7 9.25 12.01 -7.91
N TRP A 8 8.33 12.90 -8.31
CA TRP A 8 6.92 12.79 -7.91
C TRP A 8 6.23 11.58 -8.50
N ILE A 9 6.53 11.21 -9.76
CA ILE A 9 6.00 10.01 -10.40
C ILE A 9 6.46 8.75 -9.66
N LEU A 10 7.76 8.65 -9.34
CA LEU A 10 8.30 7.52 -8.57
C LEU A 10 7.67 7.44 -7.19
N THR A 11 7.51 8.58 -6.52
CA THR A 11 6.87 8.65 -5.20
C THR A 11 5.41 8.20 -5.25
N ALA A 12 4.65 8.66 -6.24
CA ALA A 12 3.27 8.25 -6.45
C ALA A 12 3.17 6.74 -6.78
N ALA A 13 4.08 6.20 -7.59
CA ALA A 13 4.12 4.78 -7.91
C ALA A 13 4.44 3.92 -6.68
N SER A 14 5.42 4.33 -5.86
CA SER A 14 5.71 3.70 -4.57
C SER A 14 4.48 3.71 -3.66
N LEU A 15 3.76 4.83 -3.61
CA LEU A 15 2.55 4.98 -2.81
C LEU A 15 1.43 4.02 -3.26
N ALA A 16 1.17 3.98 -4.57
CA ALA A 16 0.16 3.11 -5.15
C ALA A 16 0.48 1.63 -4.85
N THR A 17 1.75 1.25 -4.96
CA THR A 17 2.19 -0.12 -4.68
C THR A 17 2.04 -0.47 -3.19
N ALA A 18 2.43 0.44 -2.29
CA ALA A 18 2.26 0.26 -0.85
C ALA A 18 0.79 0.22 -0.41
N SER A 19 -0.08 0.88 -1.17
CA SER A 19 -1.54 0.93 -0.91
C SER A 19 -2.30 -0.23 -1.53
N ALA A 20 -1.70 -0.98 -2.46
CA ALA A 20 -2.35 -2.11 -3.13
C ALA A 20 -2.93 -3.14 -2.15
N PRO A 21 -2.25 -3.52 -1.04
CA PRO A 21 -2.82 -4.44 -0.06
C PRO A 21 -4.13 -3.97 0.57
N ALA A 22 -4.32 -2.66 0.75
CA ALA A 22 -5.53 -2.10 1.35
C ALA A 22 -6.78 -2.32 0.48
N LEU A 23 -6.60 -2.42 -0.84
CA LEU A 23 -7.68 -2.58 -1.81
C LEU A 23 -8.00 -4.05 -2.10
N MET A 24 -7.14 -4.97 -1.67
CA MET A 24 -7.28 -6.39 -1.95
C MET A 24 -8.01 -7.11 -0.82
N ARG A 25 -9.13 -7.79 -1.15
CA ARG A 25 -9.87 -8.61 -0.18
C ARG A 25 -9.09 -9.81 0.35
N SER A 26 -8.17 -10.34 -0.45
CA SER A 26 -7.34 -11.48 -0.10
C SER A 26 -6.00 -11.40 -0.82
N ILE A 27 -4.92 -11.58 -0.07
CA ILE A 27 -3.55 -11.53 -0.56
C ILE A 27 -2.90 -12.87 -0.30
N SER A 28 -2.54 -13.59 -1.36
CA SER A 28 -1.70 -14.77 -1.25
C SER A 28 -0.25 -14.37 -0.97
N LYS A 29 0.54 -15.27 -0.37
CA LYS A 29 1.97 -15.03 -0.10
C LYS A 29 2.73 -14.55 -1.34
N THR A 30 2.47 -15.17 -2.50
CA THR A 30 3.10 -14.80 -3.77
C THR A 30 2.79 -13.36 -4.18
N LYS A 31 1.54 -12.91 -4.00
CA LYS A 31 1.15 -11.52 -4.32
C LYS A 31 1.78 -10.53 -3.34
N ALA A 32 1.85 -10.86 -2.04
CA ALA A 32 2.52 -10.03 -1.05
C ALA A 32 4.01 -9.83 -1.37
N ILE A 33 4.70 -10.92 -1.75
CA ILE A 33 6.11 -10.87 -2.15
C ILE A 33 6.28 -10.01 -3.40
N ALA A 34 5.43 -10.19 -4.42
CA ALA A 34 5.50 -9.41 -5.65
C ALA A 34 5.28 -7.91 -5.41
N ILE A 35 4.29 -7.53 -4.61
CA ILE A 35 4.01 -6.13 -4.25
C ILE A 35 5.21 -5.52 -3.50
N THR A 36 5.76 -6.26 -2.53
CA THR A 36 6.92 -5.80 -1.73
C THR A 36 8.15 -5.62 -2.61
N ALA A 37 8.39 -6.55 -3.56
CA ALA A 37 9.49 -6.46 -4.50
C ALA A 37 9.36 -5.25 -5.43
N ILE A 38 8.17 -4.99 -5.98
CA ILE A 38 7.91 -3.83 -6.83
C ILE A 38 8.13 -2.53 -6.04
N TRP A 39 7.62 -2.46 -4.80
CA TRP A 39 7.83 -1.31 -3.93
C TRP A 39 9.31 -1.07 -3.61
N ALA A 40 10.07 -2.13 -3.33
CA ALA A 40 11.50 -2.06 -3.08
C ALA A 40 12.29 -1.59 -4.32
N ILE A 41 11.89 -2.02 -5.52
CA ILE A 41 12.52 -1.55 -6.77
C ILE A 41 12.24 -0.06 -6.99
N LEU A 42 11.01 0.41 -6.76
CA LEU A 42 10.64 1.83 -6.95
C LEU A 42 11.34 2.75 -5.95
N THR A 43 11.42 2.35 -4.68
CA THR A 43 12.16 3.09 -3.64
C THR A 43 13.67 3.03 -3.86
N GLY A 44 14.20 1.88 -4.28
CA GLY A 44 15.61 1.73 -4.67
C GLY A 44 15.99 2.57 -5.89
N SER A 45 15.10 2.66 -6.87
CA SER A 45 15.28 3.53 -8.05
C SER A 45 15.35 5.00 -7.62
N SER A 46 14.52 5.41 -6.66
CA SER A 46 14.57 6.77 -6.10
C SER A 46 15.92 7.05 -5.43
N ALA A 47 16.53 6.06 -4.77
CA ALA A 47 17.88 6.20 -4.19
C ALA A 47 18.96 6.39 -5.25
N PHE A 48 18.85 5.65 -6.37
CA PHE A 48 19.79 5.74 -7.47
C PHE A 48 19.74 7.09 -8.19
N PHE A 49 18.54 7.65 -8.42
CA PHE A 49 18.37 8.89 -9.18
C PHE A 49 18.47 10.18 -8.35
N PHE A 50 18.06 10.15 -7.07
CA PHE A 50 17.93 11.36 -6.24
C PHE A 50 18.74 11.32 -4.95
N GLY A 51 19.35 10.19 -4.63
CA GLY A 51 20.12 9.98 -3.40
C GLY A 51 19.29 9.39 -2.25
N LEU A 52 19.99 9.12 -1.14
CA LEU A 52 19.45 8.35 -0.01
C LEU A 52 18.32 9.06 0.75
N LEU A 53 18.47 10.36 1.02
CA LEU A 53 17.48 11.13 1.79
C LEU A 53 16.10 11.16 1.11
N PRO A 54 16.00 11.52 -0.19
CA PRO A 54 14.72 11.51 -0.89
C PRO A 54 14.10 10.11 -0.97
N ALA A 55 14.92 9.07 -1.15
CA ALA A 55 14.44 7.70 -1.19
C ALA A 55 13.85 7.23 0.16
N LEU A 56 14.50 7.59 1.27
CA LEU A 56 13.99 7.34 2.62
C LEU A 56 12.66 8.05 2.86
N ALA A 57 12.55 9.32 2.43
CA ALA A 57 11.30 10.08 2.52
C ALA A 57 10.18 9.40 1.71
N THR A 58 10.45 9.02 0.46
CA THR A 58 9.50 8.30 -0.39
C THR A 58 9.09 6.96 0.22
N ALA A 59 10.04 6.20 0.76
CA ALA A 59 9.76 4.91 1.40
C ALA A 59 8.88 5.08 2.65
N LEU A 60 9.22 6.01 3.55
CA LEU A 60 8.46 6.26 4.78
C LEU A 60 7.05 6.78 4.49
N VAL A 61 6.92 7.77 3.60
CA VAL A 61 5.61 8.35 3.25
C VAL A 61 4.72 7.32 2.58
N SER A 62 5.24 6.52 1.64
CA SER A 62 4.47 5.47 0.97
C SER A 62 4.04 4.35 1.92
N LEU A 63 4.92 3.91 2.84
CA LEU A 63 4.58 2.93 3.87
C LEU A 63 3.52 3.45 4.83
N LEU A 64 3.69 4.67 5.35
CA LEU A 64 2.78 5.25 6.33
C LEU A 64 1.37 5.42 5.75
N LEU A 65 1.26 5.94 4.52
CA LEU A 65 -0.03 6.07 3.85
C LEU A 65 -0.63 4.71 3.46
N GLY A 66 0.18 3.76 3.00
CA GLY A 66 -0.29 2.40 2.70
C GLY A 66 -0.85 1.70 3.94
N LEU A 67 -0.17 1.81 5.09
CA LEU A 67 -0.63 1.28 6.37
C LEU A 67 -1.91 1.96 6.85
N LEU A 68 -2.02 3.28 6.71
CA LEU A 68 -3.21 4.03 7.11
C LEU A 68 -4.42 3.62 6.27
N LEU A 69 -4.26 3.46 4.96
CA LEU A 69 -5.31 2.96 4.07
C LEU A 69 -5.68 1.51 4.39
N PHE A 70 -4.71 0.67 4.75
CA PHE A 70 -4.97 -0.70 5.17
C PHE A 70 -5.76 -0.75 6.48
N ALA A 71 -5.39 0.06 7.47
CA ALA A 71 -6.14 0.17 8.71
C ALA A 71 -7.59 0.65 8.46
N LEU A 72 -7.75 1.65 7.58
CA LEU A 72 -9.07 2.14 7.19
C LEU A 72 -9.91 1.07 6.48
N SER A 73 -9.30 0.26 5.60
CA SER A 73 -10.01 -0.81 4.90
C SER A 73 -10.44 -1.93 5.85
N LEU A 74 -9.64 -2.24 6.86
CA LEU A 74 -10.03 -3.16 7.93
C LEU A 74 -11.22 -2.66 8.74
N VAL A 75 -11.25 -1.37 9.11
CA VAL A 75 -12.36 -0.76 9.85
C VAL A 75 -13.65 -0.83 9.02
N ILE A 76 -13.61 -0.44 7.74
CA ILE A 76 -14.78 -0.47 6.85
C ILE A 76 -15.27 -1.91 6.64
N SER A 77 -14.36 -2.85 6.43
CA SER A 77 -14.71 -4.26 6.24
C SER A 77 -15.33 -4.88 7.51
N GLY A 78 -14.76 -4.57 8.69
CA GLY A 78 -15.27 -5.04 9.98
C GLY A 78 -16.65 -4.48 10.33
N ILE A 79 -16.92 -3.21 10.01
CA ILE A 79 -18.26 -2.61 10.17
C ILE A 79 -19.28 -3.33 9.27
N LYS A 80 -18.89 -3.75 8.07
CA LYS A 80 -19.77 -4.48 7.14
C LYS A 80 -20.06 -5.92 7.56
N SER A 81 -19.14 -6.60 8.26
CA SER A 81 -19.35 -8.00 8.68
C SER A 81 -20.22 -8.13 9.93
N MET A 82 -20.30 -7.10 10.78
CA MET A 82 -21.06 -7.13 12.04
C MET A 82 -22.60 -7.31 11.88
N PRO A 83 -23.30 -6.65 10.94
CA PRO A 83 -24.73 -6.86 10.77
C PRO A 83 -25.06 -8.24 10.17
N ASN A 84 -24.19 -8.77 9.31
CA ASN A 84 -24.45 -10.01 8.57
C ASN A 84 -24.36 -11.26 9.46
N GLN A 85 -23.43 -11.28 10.43
CA GLN A 85 -23.31 -12.39 11.38
C GLN A 85 -24.51 -12.49 12.33
N ARG A 86 -25.19 -11.37 12.61
CA ARG A 86 -26.37 -11.34 13.50
C ARG A 86 -27.58 -12.12 12.98
N PHE A 87 -27.60 -12.47 11.69
CA PHE A 87 -28.67 -13.22 11.04
C PHE A 87 -28.26 -14.63 10.60
N GLU A 88 -26.95 -14.94 10.52
CA GLU A 88 -26.48 -16.30 10.19
C GLU A 88 -26.66 -17.28 11.36
N ASP A 89 -26.57 -16.81 12.61
CA ASP A 89 -26.89 -17.60 13.81
C ASP A 89 -28.39 -17.93 13.97
N ARG A 90 -29.24 -17.51 13.02
CA ARG A 90 -30.69 -17.77 13.01
C ARG A 90 -31.14 -18.64 11.83
N LYS A 91 -30.25 -19.41 11.21
CA LYS A 91 -30.69 -20.47 10.30
C LYS A 91 -30.95 -21.77 11.08
N PRO A 92 -32.10 -22.43 10.86
CA PRO A 92 -32.50 -23.66 11.56
C PRO A 92 -31.59 -24.86 11.22
#